data_AF-A0A838RMH8-F1
#
_entry.id   AF-A0A838RMH8-F1
#
_cell.length_a   1.000
_cell.length_b   1.000
_cell.length_c   1.000
_cell.angle_alpha   90.00
_cell.angle_beta   90.00
_cell.angle_gamma   90.00
#
_symmetry.space_group_name_H-M   'P 1'
#
loop_
_entity.id
_entity.type
_entity.pdbx_description
1 polymer ?
#
loop_
_entity_poly.entity_id
_entity_poly.type
_entity_poly.pdbx_seq_one_letter_code
_entity_poly.pdbx_strand_id
1 'polypeptide(L)'
;DCIIVNNTFYENDTEHQGYGEIGLQFDTQNNRIQNNIFYANSQSLFIGNNYTQNSGSTVDYNLYFASAGVGESVWQWKAESYQGLAAYQAGTGNDTHSLFLEPGFVDAAQANFHLQPDSSAIDRGQSVAGMGLYDIDGLARVVGATVDIGADEHSAGLSLYLPVLRKNN
;
A
#
# COMPACT_ATOMS: atom_id res chain seq x y z
N ASP A 1 15.89 -9.72 3.54
CA ASP A 1 15.48 -9.39 2.17
C ASP A 1 14.06 -9.88 1.91
N CYS A 2 13.07 -9.04 2.20
CA CYS A 2 11.68 -9.29 1.85
C CYS A 2 11.24 -8.28 0.78
N ILE A 3 10.43 -8.74 -0.18
CA ILE A 3 9.74 -7.89 -1.14
C ILE A 3 8.28 -7.82 -0.70
N ILE A 4 7.85 -6.62 -0.31
CA ILE A 4 6.53 -6.32 0.20
C ILE A 4 6.00 -5.22 -0.71
N VAL A 5 5.46 -5.63 -1.85
CA VAL A 5 4.99 -4.68 -2.85
C VAL A 5 3.59 -5.01 -3.30
N ASN A 6 2.80 -3.98 -3.65
CA ASN A 6 1.45 -4.14 -4.18
C ASN A 6 0.53 -4.97 -3.27
N ASN A 7 0.54 -4.65 -1.97
CA ASN A 7 -0.37 -5.23 -0.98
C ASN A 7 -1.33 -4.16 -0.45
N THR A 8 -2.46 -4.61 0.10
CA THR A 8 -3.37 -3.78 0.89
C THR A 8 -3.31 -4.26 2.34
N PHE A 9 -2.77 -3.43 3.23
CA PHE A 9 -2.80 -3.61 4.68
C PHE A 9 -4.03 -2.86 5.21
N TYR A 10 -4.89 -3.55 5.94
CA TYR A 10 -6.14 -3.00 6.44
C TYR A 10 -6.33 -3.36 7.91
N GLU A 11 -6.18 -2.37 8.78
CA GLU A 11 -6.42 -2.44 10.22
C GLU A 11 -5.69 -3.59 10.93
N ASN A 12 -4.46 -3.92 10.51
CA ASN A 12 -3.77 -5.15 10.90
C ASN A 12 -3.33 -5.22 12.37
N ASP A 13 -3.04 -4.10 13.04
CA ASP A 13 -2.68 -4.09 14.48
C ASP A 13 -3.93 -4.25 15.37
N THR A 14 -4.72 -5.30 15.14
CA THR A 14 -6.01 -5.55 15.82
C THR A 14 -5.90 -5.68 17.35
N GLU A 15 -4.73 -6.05 17.86
CA GLU A 15 -4.45 -6.15 19.30
C GLU A 15 -3.85 -4.86 19.89
N HIS A 16 -3.66 -3.83 19.06
CA HIS A 16 -3.09 -2.53 19.42
C HIS A 16 -1.72 -2.63 20.14
N GLN A 17 -0.84 -3.52 19.67
CA GLN A 17 0.44 -3.79 20.32
C GLN A 17 1.53 -2.77 19.92
N GLY A 18 1.22 -1.83 19.03
CA GLY A 18 2.16 -0.81 18.60
C GLY A 18 3.06 -1.26 17.45
N TYR A 19 2.65 -2.30 16.71
CA TYR A 19 3.32 -2.70 15.48
C TYR A 19 2.79 -1.94 14.26
N GLY A 20 1.61 -1.32 14.38
CA GLY A 20 0.96 -0.64 13.27
C GLY A 20 0.57 -1.59 12.15
N GLU A 21 0.30 -1.02 10.97
CA GLU A 21 -0.04 -1.84 9.80
C GLU A 21 1.11 -2.75 9.34
N ILE A 22 2.36 -2.38 9.61
CA ILE A 22 3.53 -3.24 9.45
C ILE A 22 4.60 -3.01 10.52
N GLY A 23 4.99 -4.10 11.20
CA GLY A 23 6.09 -4.10 12.16
C GLY A 23 7.42 -4.52 11.53
N LEU A 24 8.45 -3.68 11.67
CA LEU A 24 9.83 -4.00 11.32
C LEU A 24 10.58 -4.45 12.58
N GLN A 25 10.85 -5.75 12.63
CA GLN A 25 11.52 -6.36 13.78
C GLN A 25 13.04 -6.16 13.75
N PHE A 26 13.68 -6.58 14.85
CA PHE A 26 15.11 -6.45 15.06
C PHE A 26 15.94 -6.91 13.85
N ASP A 27 16.86 -6.05 13.43
CA ASP A 27 17.89 -6.33 12.41
C ASP A 27 17.36 -6.91 11.08
N THR A 28 16.13 -6.55 10.70
CA THR A 28 15.66 -6.76 9.34
C THR A 28 16.37 -5.81 8.38
N GLN A 29 16.79 -6.34 7.23
CA GLN A 29 17.61 -5.62 6.26
C GLN A 29 17.12 -5.80 4.83
N ASN A 30 17.43 -4.81 3.98
CA ASN A 30 17.22 -4.79 2.53
C ASN A 30 15.79 -5.19 2.11
N ASN A 31 14.81 -4.71 2.87
CA ASN A 31 13.40 -4.92 2.53
C ASN A 31 12.95 -3.87 1.52
N ARG A 32 12.04 -4.24 0.63
CA ARG A 32 11.41 -3.32 -0.31
C ARG A 32 9.93 -3.24 0.00
N ILE A 33 9.51 -2.10 0.53
CA ILE A 33 8.13 -1.83 0.95
C ILE A 33 7.59 -0.74 0.04
N GLN A 34 7.02 -1.13 -1.09
CA GLN A 34 6.68 -0.18 -2.16
C GLN A 34 5.31 -0.46 -2.78
N ASN A 35 4.61 0.56 -3.27
CA ASN A 35 3.29 0.40 -3.90
C ASN A 35 2.25 -0.31 -3.01
N ASN A 36 2.34 -0.18 -1.68
CA ASN A 36 1.32 -0.76 -0.80
C ASN A 36 0.29 0.29 -0.40
N ILE A 37 -0.95 -0.12 -0.21
CA ILE A 37 -1.94 0.65 0.54
C ILE A 37 -1.83 0.26 2.01
N PHE A 38 -1.69 1.25 2.89
CA PHE A 38 -1.78 1.10 4.33
C PHE A 38 -3.00 1.86 4.82
N TYR A 39 -4.03 1.12 5.22
CA TYR A 39 -5.26 1.65 5.81
C TYR A 39 -5.23 1.37 7.30
N ALA A 40 -4.89 2.38 8.10
CA ALA A 40 -4.72 2.22 9.53
C ALA A 40 -6.04 2.27 10.30
N ASN A 41 -6.09 1.47 11.37
CA ASN A 41 -7.16 1.51 12.36
C ASN A 41 -7.11 2.81 13.20
N SER A 42 -7.92 2.87 14.28
CA SER A 42 -8.00 4.03 15.16
C SER A 42 -6.68 4.47 15.84
N GLN A 43 -5.65 3.61 15.89
CA GLN A 43 -4.32 3.98 16.37
C GLN A 43 -3.59 4.92 15.40
N SER A 44 -3.98 4.93 14.12
CA SER A 44 -3.32 5.69 13.05
C SER A 44 -1.81 5.45 12.98
N LEU A 45 -1.35 4.24 13.34
CA LEU A 45 0.05 3.84 13.32
C LEU A 45 0.33 2.99 12.08
N PHE A 46 1.19 3.47 11.19
CA PHE A 46 1.46 2.79 9.93
C PHE A 46 2.63 1.83 9.98
N ILE A 47 3.77 2.31 10.46
CA ILE A 47 5.00 1.51 10.56
C ILE A 47 5.43 1.48 12.03
N GLY A 48 5.55 0.28 12.58
CA GLY A 48 6.17 0.04 13.89
C GLY A 48 7.64 -0.34 13.71
N ASN A 49 8.57 0.45 14.23
CA ASN A 49 9.99 0.09 14.25
C ASN A 49 10.70 0.72 15.45
N ASN A 50 10.89 -0.08 16.49
CA ASN A 50 11.56 0.31 17.73
C ASN A 50 13.06 -0.07 17.77
N TYR A 51 13.67 -0.39 16.63
CA TYR A 51 15.04 -0.90 16.54
C TYR A 51 15.92 -0.04 15.62
N THR A 52 17.11 0.31 16.07
CA THR A 52 18.05 1.15 15.29
C THR A 52 18.90 0.34 14.30
N GLN A 53 18.93 -0.99 14.43
CA GLN A 53 19.80 -1.90 13.69
C GLN A 53 19.37 -2.14 12.24
N ASN A 54 18.11 -1.84 11.89
CA ASN A 54 17.62 -2.06 10.53
C ASN A 54 18.38 -1.21 9.50
N SER A 55 18.65 -1.77 8.33
CA SER A 55 19.41 -1.08 7.28
C SER A 55 19.02 -1.52 5.87
N GLY A 56 19.28 -0.65 4.89
CA GLY A 56 19.16 -0.97 3.47
C GLY A 56 17.73 -1.12 2.94
N SER A 57 16.71 -0.95 3.78
CA SER A 57 15.32 -1.01 3.33
C SER A 57 14.96 0.21 2.47
N THR A 58 14.20 -0.02 1.40
CA THR A 58 13.58 1.01 0.58
C THR A 58 12.08 1.03 0.89
N VAL A 59 11.56 2.19 1.29
CA VAL A 59 10.15 2.41 1.58
C VAL A 59 9.69 3.60 0.73
N ASP A 60 8.85 3.39 -0.27
CA ASP A 60 8.43 4.46 -1.19
C ASP A 60 7.21 4.10 -2.05
N TYR A 61 6.53 5.08 -2.64
CA TYR A 61 5.32 4.90 -3.46
C TYR A 61 4.18 4.18 -2.73
N ASN A 62 4.08 4.33 -1.42
CA ASN A 62 2.98 3.78 -0.64
C ASN A 62 1.82 4.80 -0.55
N LEU A 63 0.61 4.30 -0.34
CA LEU A 63 -0.57 5.12 -0.08
C LEU A 63 -1.02 4.88 1.37
N TYR A 64 -0.97 5.92 2.18
CA TYR A 64 -1.35 5.88 3.58
C TYR A 64 -2.72 6.50 3.80
N PHE A 65 -3.54 5.89 4.64
CA PHE A 65 -4.81 6.46 5.04
C PHE A 65 -5.17 6.08 6.48
N ALA A 66 -5.67 7.05 7.22
CA ALA A 66 -6.28 6.86 8.53
C ALA A 66 -7.43 7.85 8.67
N SER A 67 -8.54 7.41 9.27
CA SER A 67 -9.75 8.24 9.43
C SER A 67 -9.53 9.46 10.34
N ALA A 68 -8.57 9.38 11.27
CA ALA A 68 -8.17 10.51 12.11
C ALA A 68 -7.39 11.61 11.33
N GLY A 69 -6.96 11.30 10.10
CA GLY A 69 -6.22 12.21 9.24
C GLY A 69 -4.71 12.22 9.49
N VAL A 70 -3.98 12.84 8.56
CA VAL A 70 -2.50 12.81 8.54
C VAL A 70 -1.88 13.45 9.79
N GLY A 71 -2.54 14.46 10.38
CA GLY A 71 -2.04 15.15 11.58
C GLY A 71 -2.00 14.28 12.83
N GLU A 72 -2.84 13.26 12.90
CA GLU A 72 -2.89 12.30 14.03
C GLU A 72 -2.17 10.98 13.71
N SER A 73 -1.67 10.85 12.49
CA SER A 73 -1.02 9.63 12.03
C SER A 73 0.45 9.56 12.42
N VAL A 74 0.94 8.36 12.72
CA VAL A 74 2.28 8.12 13.26
C VAL A 74 3.03 7.07 12.44
N TRP A 75 4.33 7.33 12.26
CA TRP A 75 5.32 6.39 11.75
C TRP A 75 6.43 6.26 12.77
N GLN A 76 6.78 5.03 13.16
CA GLN A 76 7.94 4.74 13.97
C GLN A 76 9.06 4.22 13.08
N TRP A 77 10.24 4.81 13.19
CA TRP A 77 11.40 4.45 12.41
C TRP A 77 12.67 4.58 13.23
N LYS A 78 13.41 3.48 13.32
CA LYS A 78 14.68 3.43 14.06
C LYS A 78 14.58 3.97 15.49
N ALA A 79 13.55 3.55 16.21
CA ALA A 79 13.25 3.98 17.58
C ALA A 79 12.91 5.47 17.74
N GLU A 80 12.56 6.15 16.65
CA GLU A 80 12.00 7.51 16.65
C GLU A 80 10.56 7.51 16.13
N SER A 81 9.72 8.39 16.67
CA SER A 81 8.33 8.55 16.26
C SER A 81 8.13 9.87 15.50
N TYR A 82 7.46 9.79 14.37
CA TYR A 82 7.15 10.92 13.49
C TYR A 82 5.64 11.06 13.37
N GLN A 83 5.12 12.24 13.71
CA GLN A 83 3.71 12.59 13.53
C GLN A 83 3.53 13.30 12.19
N GLY A 84 2.72 12.72 11.31
CA GLY A 84 2.46 13.22 9.96
C GLY A 84 3.50 12.78 8.91
N LEU A 85 3.00 12.50 7.70
CA LEU A 85 3.81 11.97 6.60
C LEU A 85 4.98 12.89 6.22
N ALA A 86 4.77 14.21 6.22
CA ALA A 86 5.81 15.17 5.88
C ALA A 86 6.98 15.17 6.89
N ALA A 87 6.69 15.01 8.19
CA ALA A 87 7.73 14.92 9.21
C ALA A 87 8.52 13.61 9.07
N TYR A 88 7.82 12.51 8.79
CA TYR A 88 8.43 11.21 8.52
C TYR A 88 9.35 11.24 7.29
N GLN A 89 8.87 11.80 6.18
CA GLN A 89 9.65 11.97 4.95
C GLN A 89 10.91 12.82 5.20
N ALA A 90 10.77 13.94 5.89
CA ALA A 90 11.90 14.83 6.19
C ALA A 90 12.93 14.19 7.13
N GLY A 91 12.48 13.42 8.13
CA GLY A 91 13.36 12.80 9.12
C GLY A 91 14.10 11.58 8.61
N THR A 92 13.47 10.80 7.72
CA THR A 92 14.01 9.50 7.29
C THR A 92 14.54 9.49 5.86
N GLY A 93 14.03 10.38 4.99
CA GLY A 93 14.24 10.31 3.55
C GLY A 93 13.46 9.19 2.85
N ASN A 94 12.64 8.42 3.58
CA ASN A 94 11.75 7.43 3.00
C ASN A 94 10.49 8.10 2.43
N ASP A 95 9.74 7.33 1.65
CA ASP A 95 8.38 7.65 1.21
C ASP A 95 8.25 8.99 0.48
N THR A 96 9.32 9.43 -0.21
CA THR A 96 9.37 10.72 -0.92
C THR A 96 8.31 10.87 -2.01
N HIS A 97 7.80 9.77 -2.55
CA HIS A 97 6.74 9.75 -3.56
C HIS A 97 5.40 9.23 -3.01
N SER A 98 5.36 8.85 -1.73
CA SER A 98 4.17 8.32 -1.08
C SER A 98 3.16 9.42 -0.77
N LEU A 99 1.90 9.01 -0.66
CA LEU A 99 0.76 9.90 -0.51
C LEU A 99 -0.02 9.57 0.74
N PHE A 100 -0.70 10.58 1.31
CA PHE A 100 -1.73 10.39 2.31
C PHE A 100 -3.08 10.82 1.73
N LEU A 101 -3.86 9.86 1.23
CA LEU A 101 -5.15 10.08 0.57
C LEU A 101 -6.05 8.86 0.80
N GLU A 102 -7.36 9.06 0.71
CA GLU A 102 -8.32 7.95 0.79
C GLU A 102 -8.18 7.00 -0.42
N PRO A 103 -8.02 5.68 -0.22
CA PRO A 103 -7.78 4.75 -1.32
C PRO A 103 -8.95 4.58 -2.28
N GLY A 104 -10.19 4.90 -1.87
CA GLY A 104 -11.36 4.75 -2.74
C GLY A 104 -11.71 3.28 -3.04
N PHE A 105 -11.83 2.46 -1.99
CA PHE A 105 -12.29 1.07 -2.11
C PHE A 105 -13.79 0.98 -2.35
N VAL A 106 -14.26 -0.10 -3.01
CA VAL A 106 -15.70 -0.34 -3.21
C VAL A 106 -16.44 -0.53 -1.88
N ASP A 107 -15.95 -1.40 -0.98
CA ASP A 107 -16.52 -1.59 0.36
C ASP A 107 -15.48 -2.24 1.30
N ALA A 108 -14.62 -1.42 1.90
CA ALA A 108 -13.57 -1.89 2.80
C ALA A 108 -14.12 -2.60 4.05
N ALA A 109 -15.29 -2.19 4.55
CA ALA A 109 -15.91 -2.78 5.74
C ALA A 109 -16.40 -4.22 5.50
N GLN A 110 -16.64 -4.58 4.24
CA GLN A 110 -16.95 -5.95 3.80
C GLN A 110 -15.74 -6.66 3.15
N ALA A 111 -14.53 -6.13 3.35
CA ALA A 111 -13.29 -6.63 2.74
C ALA A 111 -13.30 -6.66 1.20
N ASN A 112 -14.09 -5.77 0.57
CA ASN A 112 -14.05 -5.52 -0.85
C ASN A 112 -13.09 -4.34 -1.12
N PHE A 113 -11.82 -4.71 -1.31
CA PHE A 113 -10.71 -3.77 -1.53
C PHE A 113 -10.45 -3.46 -3.01
N HIS A 114 -11.40 -3.79 -3.90
CA HIS A 114 -11.35 -3.34 -5.28
C HIS A 114 -11.40 -1.81 -5.36
N LEU A 115 -10.65 -1.24 -6.29
CA LEU A 115 -10.56 0.21 -6.47
C LEU A 115 -11.78 0.73 -7.26
N GLN A 116 -12.38 1.81 -6.76
CA GLN A 116 -13.38 2.58 -7.52
C GLN A 116 -12.69 3.41 -8.63
N PRO A 117 -13.43 3.79 -9.70
CA PRO A 117 -12.84 4.52 -10.84
C PRO A 117 -12.18 5.87 -10.52
N ASP A 118 -12.49 6.48 -9.38
CA ASP A 118 -11.92 7.74 -8.88
C ASP A 118 -10.90 7.54 -7.75
N SER A 119 -10.47 6.29 -7.53
CA SER A 119 -9.47 5.94 -6.52
C SER A 119 -8.18 6.75 -6.67
N SER A 120 -7.64 7.19 -5.54
CA SER A 120 -6.35 7.88 -5.49
C SER A 120 -5.14 6.97 -5.71
N ALA A 121 -5.36 5.66 -5.75
CA ALA A 121 -4.32 4.65 -5.96
C ALA A 121 -4.05 4.36 -7.45
N ILE A 122 -4.96 4.74 -8.33
CA ILE A 122 -4.90 4.46 -9.77
C ILE A 122 -3.75 5.22 -10.44
N ASP A 123 -2.94 4.51 -11.22
CA ASP A 123 -1.80 5.04 -11.99
C ASP A 123 -0.81 5.83 -11.10
N ARG A 124 -0.64 5.44 -9.83
CA ARG A 124 0.27 6.11 -8.87
C ARG A 124 1.46 5.28 -8.43
N GLY A 125 1.49 3.98 -8.74
CA GLY A 125 2.57 3.10 -8.34
C GLY A 125 3.75 3.13 -9.32
N GLN A 126 4.85 2.53 -8.90
CA GLN A 126 6.08 2.44 -9.70
C GLN A 126 6.31 1.00 -10.18
N SER A 127 6.75 0.83 -11.44
CA SER A 127 7.23 -0.47 -11.91
C SER A 127 8.49 -0.90 -11.15
N VAL A 128 8.36 -1.91 -10.30
CA VAL A 128 9.43 -2.41 -9.44
C VAL A 128 9.53 -3.94 -9.52
N ALA A 129 10.73 -4.49 -9.35
CA ALA A 129 10.93 -5.93 -9.42
C ALA A 129 10.15 -6.66 -8.30
N GLY A 130 9.48 -7.76 -8.62
CA GLY A 130 8.77 -8.60 -7.64
C GLY A 130 7.29 -8.27 -7.43
N MET A 131 6.71 -7.30 -8.16
CA MET A 131 5.26 -7.07 -8.17
C MET A 131 4.45 -8.24 -8.75
N GLY A 132 5.07 -9.11 -9.54
CA GLY A 132 4.36 -10.14 -10.28
C GLY A 132 3.69 -9.60 -11.55
N LEU A 133 3.15 -10.50 -12.37
CA LEU A 133 2.49 -10.12 -13.62
C LEU A 133 1.01 -9.79 -13.43
N TYR A 134 0.40 -10.34 -12.38
CA TYR A 134 -1.03 -10.27 -12.16
C TYR A 134 -1.37 -9.73 -10.77
N ASP A 135 -2.49 -9.03 -10.69
CA ASP A 135 -3.11 -8.55 -9.44
C ASP A 135 -3.85 -9.67 -8.70
N ILE A 136 -4.61 -9.30 -7.67
CA ILE A 136 -5.36 -10.25 -6.84
C ILE A 136 -6.48 -10.99 -7.61
N ASP A 137 -6.97 -10.41 -8.69
CA ASP A 137 -8.02 -10.96 -9.55
C ASP A 137 -7.48 -11.75 -10.75
N GLY A 138 -6.16 -11.74 -10.96
CA GLY A 138 -5.51 -12.38 -12.10
C GLY A 138 -5.45 -11.50 -13.35
N LEU A 139 -5.71 -10.20 -13.23
CA LEU A 139 -5.57 -9.21 -14.30
C LEU A 139 -4.14 -8.67 -14.34
N ALA A 140 -3.70 -8.15 -15.49
CA ALA A 140 -2.34 -7.61 -15.61
C ALA A 140 -2.12 -6.40 -14.69
N ARG A 141 -0.99 -6.31 -14.00
CA ARG A 141 -0.61 -5.19 -13.09
C ARG A 141 -0.19 -3.88 -13.77
N VAL A 142 -0.37 -3.76 -15.07
CA VAL A 142 -0.09 -2.49 -15.73
C VAL A 142 -1.21 -2.29 -16.72
N VAL A 143 -2.29 -1.67 -16.25
CA VAL A 143 -3.45 -1.29 -17.06
C VAL A 143 -3.61 0.21 -16.96
N GLY A 144 -3.07 0.94 -17.93
CA GLY A 144 -3.08 2.40 -17.91
C GLY A 144 -1.69 2.97 -18.17
N ALA A 145 -1.34 4.02 -17.44
CA ALA A 145 -0.05 4.68 -17.53
C ALA A 145 1.02 3.98 -16.68
N THR A 146 0.68 3.56 -15.46
CA THR A 146 1.57 2.84 -14.54
C THR A 146 0.80 1.78 -13.76
N VAL A 147 1.48 1.05 -12.88
CA VAL A 147 0.82 0.13 -11.93
C VAL A 147 0.02 0.92 -10.90
N ASP A 148 -1.06 0.35 -10.39
CA ASP A 148 -1.81 0.91 -9.27
C ASP A 148 -1.10 0.64 -7.94
N ILE A 149 -1.32 1.51 -6.95
CA ILE A 149 -0.86 1.23 -5.58
C ILE A 149 -1.85 0.24 -4.93
N GLY A 150 -1.34 -0.81 -4.30
CA GLY A 150 -2.17 -1.82 -3.63
C GLY A 150 -2.29 -3.15 -4.36
N ALA A 151 -3.20 -3.99 -3.87
CA ALA A 151 -3.37 -5.37 -4.32
C ALA A 151 -4.14 -5.50 -5.65
N ASP A 152 -5.10 -4.61 -5.87
CA ASP A 152 -6.01 -4.57 -7.03
C ASP A 152 -5.48 -3.61 -8.09
N GLU A 153 -5.60 -4.00 -9.37
CA GLU A 153 -5.34 -3.10 -10.50
C GLU A 153 -6.69 -2.70 -11.13
N HIS A 154 -7.01 -1.41 -11.08
CA HIS A 154 -8.25 -0.90 -11.65
C HIS A 154 -8.20 -0.97 -13.18
N SER A 155 -8.84 -2.00 -13.73
CA SER A 155 -9.08 -2.05 -15.16
C SER A 155 -10.32 -1.19 -15.51
N ALA A 156 -10.07 0.03 -16.00
CA ALA A 156 -11.12 0.84 -16.61
C ALA A 156 -11.67 0.14 -17.87
N GLY A 157 -12.63 -0.77 -17.69
CA GLY A 157 -13.42 -1.33 -18.76
C GLY A 157 -12.64 -1.98 -19.91
N LEU A 158 -11.67 -2.86 -19.62
CA LEU A 158 -11.54 -4.05 -20.48
C LEU A 158 -12.69 -5.00 -20.12
N SER A 159 -13.92 -4.57 -20.42
CA SER A 159 -14.97 -5.53 -20.71
C SER A 159 -14.39 -6.41 -21.81
N LEU A 160 -14.01 -7.63 -21.46
CA LEU A 160 -13.68 -8.64 -22.44
C LEU A 160 -14.92 -8.72 -23.32
N TYR A 161 -14.87 -8.07 -24.48
CA TYR A 161 -15.70 -8.45 -25.60
C TYR A 161 -15.19 -9.84 -25.96
N LEU A 162 -15.64 -10.86 -25.22
CA LEU A 162 -15.64 -12.21 -25.71
C LEU A 162 -16.69 -12.19 -26.81
N PRO A 163 -16.34 -12.18 -28.10
CA PRO A 163 -17.30 -12.64 -29.07
C PRO A 163 -17.64 -14.06 -28.66
N VAL A 164 -18.80 -14.26 -28.04
CA VAL A 164 -19.35 -15.59 -27.83
C VAL A 164 -19.59 -16.11 -29.24
N LEU A 165 -18.64 -16.89 -29.77
CA LEU A 165 -18.89 -17.74 -30.92
C LEU A 165 -19.85 -18.83 -30.45
N ARG A 166 -21.15 -18.53 -30.51
CA ARG A 166 -22.16 -19.57 -30.45
C ARG A 166 -21.97 -20.41 -31.70
N LYS A 167 -21.55 -21.66 -31.54
CA LYS A 167 -21.62 -22.65 -32.61
C LYS A 167 -23.11 -22.90 -32.83
N ASN A 168 -23.65 -22.36 -33.92
CA ASN A 168 -24.98 -22.76 -34.39
C ASN A 168 -24.92 -24.24 -34.75
N ASN A 169 -25.54 -25.08 -33.93
CA ASN A 169 -25.99 -26.41 -34.28
C ASN A 169 -27.42 -26.57 -33.77
#